data_AF-A0A8S3BKQ6-F1
#
_entry.id   AF-A0A8S3BKQ6-F1
#
_cell.length_a   1.000
_cell.length_b   1.000
_cell.length_c   1.000
_cell.angle_alpha   90.00
_cell.angle_beta   90.00
_cell.angle_gamma   90.00
#
_symmetry.space_group_name_H-M   'P 1'
#
loop_
_entity.id
_entity.type
_entity.pdbx_description
1 polymer ?
#
loop_
_entity_poly.entity_id
_entity_poly.type
_entity_poly.pdbx_seq_one_letter_code
_entity_poly.pdbx_strand_id
1 'polypeptide(L)'
;YPSTTPRVKFRTQIYSPIVDESGTVSCLPILQRWLTYPMNSRSLSDILAEIDYYITHLEDVDEPHRPTLLTEWKNDPVLFI
;
A
#
# COMPACT_ATOMS: atom_id res chain seq x y z
N TYR A 1 -15.55 -6.26 10.84
CA TYR A 1 -14.41 -5.49 11.37
C TYR A 1 -14.41 -5.57 12.89
N PRO A 2 -13.27 -5.82 13.56
CA PRO A 2 -11.94 -6.08 13.00
C PRO A 2 -11.72 -7.54 12.59
N SER A 3 -12.73 -8.41 12.71
CA SER A 3 -12.70 -9.82 12.29
C SER A 3 -12.46 -10.10 10.80
N THR A 4 -12.45 -9.05 9.98
CA THR A 4 -12.24 -9.12 8.53
C THR A 4 -11.34 -7.98 8.11
N THR A 5 -10.43 -8.24 7.17
CA THR A 5 -9.54 -7.22 6.62
C THR A 5 -10.33 -6.06 6.02
N PRO A 6 -10.00 -4.80 6.36
CA PRO A 6 -10.56 -3.62 5.72
C PRO A 6 -10.29 -3.60 4.22
N ARG A 7 -11.28 -3.14 3.45
CA ARG A 7 -11.09 -2.85 2.03
C ARG A 7 -10.72 -1.37 1.91
N VAL A 8 -9.52 -1.10 1.41
CA VAL A 8 -9.02 0.26 1.24
C VAL A 8 -8.82 0.54 -0.25
N LYS A 9 -9.28 1.71 -0.67
CA LYS A 9 -9.28 2.14 -2.05
C LYS A 9 -9.03 3.64 -2.17
N PHE A 10 -8.07 4.01 -3.00
CA PHE A 10 -7.90 5.38 -3.48
C PHE A 10 -9.06 5.77 -4.39
N ARG A 11 -9.72 6.88 -4.05
CA ARG A 11 -10.76 7.47 -4.91
C ARG A 11 -10.15 8.34 -6.01
N THR A 12 -9.05 9.00 -5.68
CA THR A 12 -8.26 9.77 -6.64
C THR A 12 -7.37 8.81 -7.41
N GLN A 13 -7.29 8.99 -8.73
CA GLN A 13 -6.35 8.25 -9.55
C GLN A 13 -4.92 8.63 -9.12
N ILE A 14 -4.10 7.63 -8.84
CA ILE A 14 -2.72 7.81 -8.38
C ILE A 14 -1.80 6.93 -9.21
N TYR A 15 -0.63 7.47 -9.56
CA TYR A 15 0.40 6.75 -10.27
C TYR A 15 1.41 6.22 -9.25
N SER A 16 1.15 5.00 -8.74
CA SER A 16 1.95 4.40 -7.67
C SER A 16 2.10 2.90 -7.87
N PRO A 17 3.27 2.31 -7.56
CA PRO A 17 3.49 0.86 -7.65
C PRO A 17 2.61 0.02 -6.71
N ILE A 18 2.16 0.61 -5.59
CA ILE A 18 1.37 -0.08 -4.55
C ILE A 18 -0.15 0.04 -4.76
N VAL A 19 -0.59 0.73 -5.82
CA VAL A 19 -2.00 0.93 -6.12
C VAL A 19 -2.29 0.36 -7.51
N ASP A 20 -3.32 -0.49 -7.61
CA ASP A 20 -3.75 -1.01 -8.90
C ASP A 20 -4.50 0.04 -9.75
N GLU A 21 -4.81 -0.28 -11.00
CA GLU A 21 -5.54 0.62 -11.91
C GLU A 21 -6.94 0.99 -11.42
N SER A 22 -7.53 0.14 -10.57
CA SER A 22 -8.84 0.41 -9.98
C SER A 22 -8.75 1.38 -8.80
N GLY A 23 -7.57 1.57 -8.20
CA GLY A 23 -7.34 2.33 -6.97
C GLY A 23 -7.20 1.46 -5.71
N THR A 24 -7.21 0.13 -5.84
CA THR A 24 -7.18 -0.80 -4.70
C THR A 24 -5.77 -0.94 -4.16
N VAL A 25 -5.66 -1.01 -2.83
CA VAL A 25 -4.41 -1.22 -2.11
C VAL A 25 -4.54 -2.45 -1.25
N SER A 26 -3.85 -3.52 -1.62
CA SER A 26 -3.91 -4.82 -0.95
C SER A 26 -2.55 -5.49 -0.77
N CYS A 27 -1.49 -4.90 -1.32
CA CYS A 27 -0.12 -5.38 -1.18
C CYS A 27 0.57 -4.90 0.10
N LEU A 28 -0.10 -4.12 0.95
CA LEU A 28 0.50 -3.65 2.20
C LEU A 28 0.56 -4.78 3.25
N PRO A 29 1.70 -4.95 3.95
CA PRO A 29 1.85 -5.94 5.01
C PRO A 29 0.73 -5.95 6.04
N ILE A 30 0.25 -4.79 6.52
CA ILE A 30 -0.84 -4.70 7.50
C ILE A 30 -2.15 -5.27 6.98
N LEU A 31 -2.42 -5.16 5.68
CA LEU A 31 -3.62 -5.69 5.06
C LEU A 31 -3.48 -7.20 4.78
N GLN A 32 -2.32 -7.63 4.29
CA GLN A 32 -2.02 -9.04 4.04
C GLN A 32 -1.98 -9.87 5.34
N ARG A 33 -1.47 -9.28 6.42
CA ARG A 33 -1.31 -9.93 7.74
C ARG A 33 -2.40 -9.54 8.74
N TRP A 34 -3.47 -8.89 8.28
CA TRP A 34 -4.53 -8.35 9.17
C TRP A 34 -5.05 -9.37 10.19
N LEU A 35 -5.25 -10.62 9.76
CA LEU A 35 -5.81 -11.70 10.58
C LEU A 35 -4.79 -12.33 11.56
N THR A 36 -3.50 -11.99 11.45
CA THR A 36 -2.47 -12.48 12.38
C THR A 36 -2.29 -11.57 13.60
N TYR A 37 -2.75 -10.33 13.53
CA TYR A 37 -2.70 -9.40 14.66
C TYR A 37 -3.80 -9.73 15.69
N PRO A 38 -3.53 -9.55 17.00
CA PRO A 38 -4.55 -9.67 18.03
C PRO A 38 -5.74 -8.74 17.78
N MET A 39 -6.94 -9.16 18.16
CA MET A 39 -8.15 -8.36 17.98
C MET A 39 -8.01 -6.99 18.66
N ASN A 40 -8.40 -5.92 17.96
CA ASN A 40 -8.29 -4.51 18.39
C ASN A 40 -6.85 -3.97 18.58
N SER A 41 -5.80 -4.71 18.20
CA SER A 41 -4.42 -4.20 18.24
C SER A 41 -4.05 -3.31 17.06
N ARG A 42 -4.91 -3.26 16.03
CA ARG A 42 -4.77 -2.43 14.84
C ARG A 42 -6.01 -1.60 14.59
N SER A 43 -5.79 -0.43 14.02
CA SER A 43 -6.76 0.63 13.78
C SER A 43 -6.68 1.11 12.34
N LEU A 44 -7.66 1.91 11.93
CA LEU A 44 -7.60 2.59 10.63
C LEU A 44 -6.40 3.54 10.53
N SER A 45 -5.99 4.17 11.64
CA SER A 45 -4.80 5.03 11.66
C SER A 45 -3.50 4.26 11.37
N ASP A 46 -3.39 3.02 11.82
CA ASP A 46 -2.20 2.19 11.48
C ASP A 46 -2.14 1.92 9.98
N ILE A 47 -3.29 1.66 9.35
CA ILE A 47 -3.36 1.44 7.90
C ILE A 47 -2.98 2.71 7.14
N LEU A 48 -3.48 3.88 7.58
CA LEU A 48 -3.14 5.15 6.96
C LEU A 48 -1.65 5.48 7.11
N ALA A 49 -1.05 5.21 8.27
CA ALA A 49 0.38 5.42 8.50
C ALA A 49 1.22 4.52 7.60
N GLU A 50 0.82 3.26 7.39
CA GLU A 50 1.54 2.34 6.50
C GLU A 50 1.37 2.72 5.02
N ILE A 51 0.20 3.22 4.61
CA ILE A 51 0.00 3.78 3.27
C ILE A 51 0.94 4.97 3.06
N ASP A 52 1.00 5.91 4.00
CA ASP A 52 1.86 7.09 3.92
C ASP A 52 3.35 6.71 3.84
N TYR A 53 3.76 5.72 4.65
CA TYR A 53 5.11 5.16 4.61
C TYR A 53 5.44 4.61 3.22
N TYR A 54 4.63 3.71 2.67
CA TYR A 54 4.94 3.07 1.39
C TYR A 54 4.72 3.96 0.17
N ILE A 55 3.97 5.05 0.29
CA ILE A 55 3.93 6.09 -0.76
C ILE A 55 5.27 6.84 -0.82
N THR A 56 5.94 7.02 0.33
CA THR A 56 7.18 7.80 0.44
C THR A 56 8.45 6.97 0.38
N HIS A 57 8.39 5.67 0.72
CA HIS A 57 9.51 4.72 0.77
C HIS A 57 9.24 3.53 -0.16
N LEU A 58 9.16 3.80 -1.47
CA LEU A 58 8.84 2.78 -2.47
C LEU A 58 9.93 1.70 -2.58
N GLU A 59 11.16 1.99 -2.17
CA GLU A 59 12.28 1.04 -2.11
C GLU A 59 11.99 -0.20 -1.26
N ASP A 60 11.16 -0.06 -0.23
CA ASP A 60 10.82 -1.11 0.73
C ASP A 60 9.64 -1.97 0.27
N VAL A 61 9.05 -1.68 -0.89
CA VAL A 61 7.94 -2.45 -1.44
C VAL A 61 8.44 -3.75 -2.04
N ASP A 62 8.22 -4.86 -1.32
CA ASP A 62 8.59 -6.20 -1.78
C ASP A 62 7.65 -6.73 -2.89
N GLU A 63 6.33 -6.60 -2.71
CA GLU A 63 5.29 -7.18 -3.59
C GLU A 63 4.37 -6.09 -4.18
N PRO A 64 4.84 -5.24 -5.10
CA PRO A 64 4.01 -4.18 -5.68
C PRO A 64 2.88 -4.72 -6.56
N HIS A 65 1.75 -4.03 -6.60
CA HIS A 65 0.69 -4.28 -7.59
C HIS A 65 1.15 -4.03 -9.03
N ARG A 66 2.04 -3.06 -9.21
CA ARG A 66 2.58 -2.67 -10.51
C ARG A 66 4.11 -2.72 -10.49
N PRO A 67 4.72 -3.92 -10.65
CA PRO A 67 6.18 -4.10 -10.59
C PRO A 67 6.95 -3.27 -11.63
N THR A 68 6.33 -3.01 -12.78
CA THR A 68 6.92 -2.16 -13.83
C THR A 68 7.10 -0.73 -13.34
N LEU A 69 6.11 -0.17 -12.64
CA LEU A 69 6.22 1.18 -12.07
C LEU A 69 7.29 1.26 -10.98
N LEU A 70 7.42 0.21 -10.16
CA LEU A 70 8.49 0.18 -9.16
C LEU A 70 9.87 0.16 -9.84
N THR A 71 9.98 -0.57 -10.96
CA THR A 71 11.21 -0.63 -11.75
C THR A 71 11.51 0.72 -12.41
N GLU A 72 10.50 1.39 -12.98
CA GLU A 72 10.62 2.74 -13.54
C GLU A 72 11.06 3.74 -12.47
N TRP A 73 10.43 3.72 -11.31
CA TRP A 73 10.82 4.56 -10.16
C TRP A 73 12.26 4.28 -9.71
N LYS A 74 12.68 3.01 -9.62
CA LYS A 74 14.06 2.64 -9.24
C LYS A 74 15.10 3.16 -10.25
N ASN A 75 14.73 3.22 -11.53
CA ASN A 75 15.63 3.67 -12.59
C ASN A 75 15.69 5.21 -12.69
N ASP A 76 14.56 5.88 -12.48
CA ASP A 76 14.48 7.34 -12.52
C ASP A 76 13.44 7.88 -11.51
N PRO A 77 13.85 8.10 -10.25
CA PRO A 77 12.95 8.57 -9.20
C PRO A 77 12.39 9.97 -9.45
N VAL A 78 13.08 10.79 -10.28
CA VAL A 78 12.72 12.19 -10.54
C VAL A 78 11.41 12.30 -11.31
N LEU A 79 11.03 11.27 -12.07
CA LEU A 79 9.75 11.21 -12.79
C LEU A 79 8.52 11.13 -11.86
N PHE A 80 8.73 10.86 -10.57
CA PHE A 80 7.66 10.62 -9.58
C PHE A 80 7.57 11.72 -8.50
N ILE A 81 8.35 12.81 -8.62
CA ILE A 81 8.40 13.95 -7.68
C ILE A 81 7.52 15.11 -8.18
#